data_AF-A0A7W0HBM2-F1
#
_entry.id   AF-A0A7W0HBM2-F1
#
_cell.length_a   1.000
_cell.length_b   1.000
_cell.length_c   1.000
_cell.angle_alpha   90.00
_cell.angle_beta   90.00
_cell.angle_gamma   90.00
#
_symmetry.space_group_name_H-M   'P 1'
#
loop_
_entity.id
_entity.type
_entity.pdbx_description
1 polymer ?
#
loop_
_entity_poly.entity_id
_entity_poly.type
_entity_poly.pdbx_seq_one_letter_code
_entity_poly.pdbx_strand_id
1 'polypeptide(L)'
;MANDAALADASARREEAAGRQSRLEHDLAAVEAKVADVERRLYSGAITIPRELQAMQTDRDLLRRRQSMLEDEVLEAMGEWEPIDAEVDTYEAERLRLDEEGSRLRAAIAEGQVAIDSELSDEETKRSEAAAGLPPDLTSLYERLRAQHGGVAAAPLIGGRCNGCYLALPATEVDRIKREPPDALVTCDQCGRILVRP
;
A
#
# COMPACT_ATOMS: atom_id res chain seq x y z
N MET A 1 1.96 -4.43 3.43
CA MET A 1 3.20 -5.05 3.94
C MET A 1 3.29 -5.08 5.46
N ALA A 2 3.37 -3.95 6.17
CA ALA A 2 3.41 -3.98 7.64
C ALA A 2 2.12 -4.57 8.25
N ASN A 3 0.96 -4.19 7.69
CA ASN A 3 -0.34 -4.69 8.15
C ASN A 3 -0.57 -6.18 7.82
N ASP A 4 -0.12 -6.63 6.64
CA ASP A 4 -0.24 -8.04 6.25
C ASP A 4 0.66 -8.95 7.10
N ALA A 5 1.86 -8.48 7.44
CA ALA A 5 2.76 -9.19 8.35
C ALA A 5 2.18 -9.24 9.77
N ALA A 6 1.59 -8.15 10.26
CA ALA A 6 0.92 -8.10 11.56
C ALA A 6 -0.30 -9.02 11.62
N LEU A 7 -1.12 -9.04 10.55
CA LEU A 7 -2.24 -9.96 10.44
C LEU A 7 -1.79 -11.43 10.41
N ALA A 8 -0.72 -11.73 9.68
CA ALA A 8 -0.16 -13.09 9.63
C ALA A 8 0.37 -13.54 11.00
N ASP A 9 1.05 -12.66 11.73
CA ASP A 9 1.52 -12.93 13.09
C ASP A 9 0.35 -13.15 14.07
N ALA A 10 -0.64 -12.25 14.08
CA ALA A 10 -1.82 -12.37 14.92
C ALA A 10 -2.62 -13.65 14.61
N SER A 11 -2.75 -14.01 13.33
CA SER A 11 -3.41 -15.24 12.90
C SER A 11 -2.65 -16.49 13.36
N ALA A 12 -1.31 -16.50 13.27
CA ALA A 12 -0.48 -17.59 13.75
C ALA A 12 -0.59 -17.76 15.29
N ARG A 13 -0.58 -16.65 16.04
CA ARG A 13 -0.82 -16.63 17.49
C ARG A 13 -2.21 -17.19 17.84
N ARG A 14 -3.23 -16.86 17.04
CA ARG A 14 -4.60 -17.37 17.21
C ARG A 14 -4.67 -18.88 17.01
N GLU A 15 -4.03 -19.39 15.96
CA GLU A 15 -3.94 -20.83 15.70
C GLU A 15 -3.19 -21.57 16.81
N GLU A 16 -2.09 -20.99 17.30
CA GLU A 16 -1.32 -21.56 18.41
C GLU A 16 -2.16 -21.60 19.71
N ALA A 17 -2.87 -20.53 20.04
CA ALA A 17 -3.76 -20.46 21.18
C ALA A 17 -4.89 -21.50 21.08
N ALA A 18 -5.55 -21.59 19.93
CA ALA A 18 -6.59 -22.60 19.68
C ALA A 18 -6.05 -24.04 19.79
N GLY A 19 -4.86 -24.30 19.25
CA GLY A 19 -4.20 -25.60 19.34
C GLY A 19 -3.77 -25.97 20.76
N ARG A 20 -3.42 -24.99 21.60
CA ARG A 20 -3.14 -25.19 23.03
C ARG A 20 -4.42 -25.47 23.81
N GLN A 21 -5.48 -24.68 23.62
CA GLN A 21 -6.78 -24.92 24.25
C GLN A 21 -7.29 -26.34 23.95
N SER A 22 -7.30 -26.75 22.68
CA SER A 22 -7.76 -28.08 22.28
C SER A 22 -6.95 -29.23 22.92
N ARG A 23 -5.64 -29.04 23.12
CA ARG A 23 -4.80 -30.03 23.83
C ARG A 23 -5.17 -30.14 25.30
N LEU A 24 -5.36 -29.00 25.98
CA LEU A 24 -5.75 -28.98 27.39
C LEU A 24 -7.14 -29.59 27.61
N GLU A 25 -8.09 -29.30 26.72
CA GLU A 25 -9.43 -29.90 26.75
C GLU A 25 -9.40 -31.42 26.56
N HIS A 26 -8.55 -31.93 25.65
CA HIS A 26 -8.35 -33.37 25.50
C HIS A 26 -7.74 -34.02 26.75
N ASP A 27 -6.74 -33.38 27.35
CA ASP A 27 -6.12 -33.87 28.58
C ASP A 27 -7.11 -33.86 29.75
N LEU A 28 -7.93 -32.81 29.86
CA LEU A 28 -9.01 -32.70 30.84
C LEU A 28 -10.01 -33.84 30.66
N ALA A 29 -10.53 -34.06 29.45
CA ALA A 29 -11.46 -35.14 29.16
C ALA A 29 -10.90 -36.53 29.50
N ALA A 30 -9.60 -36.75 29.26
CA ALA A 30 -8.93 -37.99 29.63
C ALA A 30 -8.83 -38.18 31.16
N VAL A 31 -8.63 -37.10 31.93
CA VAL A 31 -8.60 -37.14 33.40
C VAL A 31 -10.02 -37.32 33.95
N GLU A 32 -11.02 -36.62 33.43
CA GLU A 32 -12.42 -36.79 33.81
C GLU A 32 -12.89 -38.23 33.63
N ALA A 33 -12.55 -38.87 32.51
CA ALA A 33 -12.87 -40.26 32.26
C ALA A 33 -12.23 -41.21 33.29
N LYS A 34 -10.98 -40.94 33.71
CA LYS A 34 -10.28 -41.71 34.75
C LYS A 34 -10.90 -41.49 36.14
N VAL A 35 -11.25 -40.25 36.49
CA VAL A 35 -11.95 -39.93 37.74
C VAL A 35 -13.26 -40.71 37.80
N ALA A 36 -14.05 -40.68 36.73
CA ALA A 36 -15.31 -41.40 36.63
C ALA A 36 -15.13 -42.93 36.75
N ASP A 37 -14.06 -43.50 36.20
CA ASP A 37 -13.74 -44.93 36.34
C ASP A 37 -13.40 -45.33 37.77
N VAL A 38 -12.50 -44.57 38.41
CA VAL A 38 -12.08 -44.81 39.80
C VAL A 38 -13.27 -44.67 40.74
N GLU A 39 -14.12 -43.64 40.58
CA GLU A 39 -15.32 -43.45 41.38
C GLU A 39 -16.31 -44.59 41.20
N ARG A 40 -16.57 -45.02 39.95
CA ARG A 40 -17.45 -46.16 39.68
C ARG A 40 -16.98 -47.43 40.39
N ARG A 41 -15.67 -47.71 40.36
CA ARG A 41 -15.07 -48.86 41.05
C ARG A 41 -15.17 -48.73 42.57
N LEU A 42 -14.85 -47.55 43.10
CA LEU A 42 -14.90 -47.26 44.53
C LEU A 42 -16.32 -47.46 45.10
N TYR A 43 -17.35 -47.07 44.35
CA TYR A 43 -18.75 -47.15 44.78
C TYR A 43 -19.47 -48.43 44.32
N SER A 44 -18.82 -49.33 43.58
CA SER A 44 -19.42 -50.57 43.08
C SER A 44 -19.74 -51.62 44.16
N GLY A 45 -19.18 -51.47 45.37
CA GLY A 45 -19.25 -52.48 46.42
C GLY A 45 -18.39 -53.74 46.16
N ALA A 46 -17.64 -53.79 45.05
CA ALA A 46 -16.79 -54.92 44.70
C ALA A 46 -15.48 -55.00 45.52
N ILE A 47 -15.07 -53.89 46.15
CA ILE A 47 -13.83 -53.83 46.95
C ILE A 47 -14.15 -53.99 48.42
N THR A 48 -13.69 -55.09 48.99
CA THR A 48 -13.97 -55.50 50.37
C THR A 48 -12.78 -55.31 51.30
N ILE A 49 -11.60 -55.01 50.75
CA ILE A 49 -10.34 -54.85 51.51
C ILE A 49 -10.17 -53.36 51.88
N PRO A 50 -10.16 -53.00 53.19
CA PRO A 50 -10.10 -51.60 53.62
C PRO A 50 -8.89 -50.82 53.09
N ARG A 51 -7.73 -51.48 53.00
CA ARG A 51 -6.50 -50.88 52.48
C ARG A 51 -6.59 -50.52 50.99
N GLU A 52 -7.25 -51.36 50.18
CA GLU A 52 -7.44 -51.09 48.75
C GLU A 52 -8.42 -49.93 48.54
N LEU A 53 -9.47 -49.87 49.37
CA LEU A 53 -10.42 -48.76 49.35
C LEU A 53 -9.72 -47.42 49.63
N GLN A 54 -8.84 -47.37 50.62
CA GLN A 54 -8.10 -46.16 50.99
C GLN A 54 -7.07 -45.76 49.92
N ALA A 55 -6.44 -46.73 49.25
CA ALA A 55 -5.58 -46.45 48.11
C ALA A 55 -6.38 -45.80 46.96
N MET A 56 -7.54 -46.35 46.61
CA MET A 56 -8.39 -45.77 45.55
C MET A 56 -8.95 -44.40 45.89
N GLN A 57 -9.28 -44.12 47.16
CA GLN A 57 -9.67 -42.78 47.61
C GLN A 57 -8.53 -41.77 47.41
N THR A 58 -7.30 -42.18 47.73
CA THR A 58 -6.11 -41.34 47.52
C THR A 58 -5.88 -41.07 46.03
N ASP A 59 -6.01 -42.09 45.18
CA ASP A 59 -5.87 -41.96 43.73
C ASP A 59 -6.95 -41.03 43.14
N ARG A 60 -8.20 -41.17 43.57
CA ARG A 60 -9.31 -40.27 43.20
C ARG A 60 -8.98 -38.82 43.57
N ASP A 61 -8.51 -38.59 44.79
CA ASP A 61 -8.22 -37.22 45.27
C ASP A 61 -7.06 -36.60 44.49
N LEU A 62 -6.05 -37.39 44.11
CA LEU A 62 -4.97 -36.95 43.24
C LEU A 62 -5.48 -36.59 41.83
N LEU A 63 -6.32 -37.44 41.25
CA LEU A 63 -6.91 -37.20 39.93
C LEU A 63 -7.83 -35.96 39.93
N ARG A 64 -8.66 -35.76 40.96
CA ARG A 64 -9.51 -34.56 41.09
C ARG A 64 -8.70 -33.28 41.23
N ARG A 65 -7.56 -33.31 41.93
CA ARG A 65 -6.63 -32.17 41.96
C ARG A 65 -6.05 -31.88 40.57
N ARG A 66 -5.68 -32.93 39.81
CA ARG A 66 -5.21 -32.75 38.43
C ARG A 66 -6.31 -32.22 37.52
N GLN A 67 -7.54 -32.70 37.67
CA GLN A 67 -8.71 -32.21 36.94
C GLN A 67 -8.90 -30.71 37.19
N SER A 68 -8.96 -30.28 38.45
CA SER A 68 -9.12 -28.85 38.80
C SER A 68 -8.00 -27.98 38.23
N MET A 69 -6.74 -28.45 38.25
CA MET A 69 -5.65 -27.70 37.60
C MET A 69 -5.84 -27.59 36.08
N LEU A 70 -6.29 -28.66 35.42
CA LEU A 70 -6.57 -28.64 33.98
C LEU A 70 -7.78 -27.75 33.64
N GLU A 71 -8.81 -27.72 34.48
CA GLU A 71 -9.95 -26.80 34.33
C GLU A 71 -9.50 -25.33 34.40
N ASP A 72 -8.64 -25.00 35.35
CA ASP A 72 -8.05 -23.66 35.47
C ASP A 72 -7.17 -23.33 34.24
N GLU A 73 -6.32 -24.27 33.80
CA GLU A 73 -5.47 -24.11 32.60
C GLU A 73 -6.31 -23.91 31.32
N VAL A 74 -7.44 -24.63 31.17
CA VAL A 74 -8.38 -24.45 30.05
C VAL A 74 -9.01 -23.06 30.09
N LEU A 75 -9.49 -22.60 31.25
CA LEU A 75 -10.10 -21.28 31.39
C LEU A 75 -9.10 -20.15 31.08
N GLU A 76 -7.84 -20.29 31.49
CA GLU A 76 -6.78 -19.34 31.15
C GLU A 76 -6.52 -19.31 29.64
N ALA A 77 -6.40 -20.49 29.00
CA ALA A 77 -6.22 -20.59 27.55
C ALA A 77 -7.39 -19.99 26.76
N MET A 78 -8.63 -20.14 27.24
CA MET A 78 -9.81 -19.49 26.66
C MET A 78 -9.74 -17.96 26.79
N GLY A 79 -9.28 -17.44 27.92
CA GLY A 79 -9.14 -16.00 28.15
C GLY A 79 -8.08 -15.32 27.28
N GLU A 80 -7.03 -16.06 26.88
CA GLU A 80 -6.01 -15.56 25.97
C GLU A 80 -6.51 -15.41 24.52
N TRP A 81 -7.58 -16.11 24.14
CA TRP A 81 -8.09 -16.12 22.77
C TRP A 81 -8.77 -14.80 22.37
N GLU A 82 -9.61 -14.24 23.26
CA GLU A 82 -10.40 -13.03 23.01
C GLU A 82 -9.58 -11.80 22.56
N PRO A 83 -8.45 -11.42 23.21
CA PRO A 83 -7.66 -10.29 22.74
C PRO A 83 -6.96 -10.56 21.40
N ILE A 84 -6.60 -11.82 21.10
CA ILE A 84 -5.96 -12.18 19.83
C ILE A 84 -6.97 -12.13 18.69
N ASP A 85 -8.20 -12.61 18.93
CA ASP A 85 -9.29 -12.58 17.95
C ASP A 85 -9.64 -11.13 17.57
N ALA A 86 -9.77 -10.25 18.57
CA ALA A 86 -10.01 -8.82 18.34
C ALA A 86 -8.86 -8.13 17.56
N GLU A 87 -7.62 -8.55 17.79
CA GLU A 87 -6.45 -8.06 17.06
C GLU A 87 -6.50 -8.49 15.58
N VAL A 88 -6.85 -9.76 15.30
CA VAL A 88 -7.07 -10.27 13.94
C VAL A 88 -8.18 -9.48 13.23
N ASP A 89 -9.35 -9.34 13.85
CA ASP A 89 -10.48 -8.61 13.29
C ASP A 89 -10.11 -7.16 12.93
N THR A 90 -9.34 -6.50 13.81
CA THR A 90 -8.84 -5.14 13.58
C THR A 90 -7.95 -5.07 12.35
N TYR A 91 -6.99 -5.99 12.21
CA TYR A 91 -6.09 -6.02 11.07
C TYR A 91 -6.79 -6.40 9.77
N GLU A 92 -7.78 -7.30 9.80
CA GLU A 92 -8.59 -7.64 8.63
C GLU A 92 -9.43 -6.47 8.14
N ALA A 93 -10.09 -5.75 9.06
CA ALA A 93 -10.87 -4.56 8.73
C ALA A 93 -9.99 -3.47 8.10
N GLU A 94 -8.81 -3.22 8.67
CA GLU A 94 -7.87 -2.22 8.13
C GLU A 94 -7.30 -2.66 6.77
N ARG A 95 -7.00 -3.95 6.57
CA ARG A 95 -6.57 -4.48 5.27
C ARG A 95 -7.63 -4.23 4.21
N LEU A 96 -8.90 -4.58 4.50
CA LEU A 96 -10.01 -4.37 3.57
C LEU A 96 -10.17 -2.89 3.20
N ARG A 97 -10.12 -2.00 4.20
CA ARG A 97 -10.22 -0.55 3.99
C ARG A 97 -9.11 -0.03 3.07
N LEU A 98 -7.87 -0.46 3.30
CA LEU A 98 -6.71 -0.05 2.49
C LEU A 98 -6.79 -0.62 1.07
N ASP A 99 -7.29 -1.84 0.89
CA ASP A 99 -7.49 -2.45 -0.43
C ASP A 99 -8.54 -1.69 -1.26
N GLU A 100 -9.67 -1.33 -0.64
CA GLU A 100 -10.71 -0.52 -1.26
C GLU A 100 -10.19 0.86 -1.65
N GLU A 101 -9.49 1.53 -0.74
CA GLU A 101 -8.89 2.84 -0.99
C GLU A 101 -7.85 2.77 -2.11
N GLY A 102 -6.98 1.75 -2.09
CA GLY A 102 -5.99 1.51 -3.13
C GLY A 102 -6.63 1.24 -4.49
N SER A 103 -7.73 0.49 -4.52
CA SER A 103 -8.49 0.22 -5.76
C SER A 103 -9.06 1.52 -6.34
N ARG A 104 -9.69 2.34 -5.50
CA ARG A 104 -10.24 3.65 -5.90
C ARG A 104 -9.16 4.58 -6.46
N LEU A 105 -8.01 4.68 -5.80
CA LEU A 105 -6.91 5.52 -6.25
C LEU A 105 -6.32 5.04 -7.58
N ARG A 106 -6.15 3.72 -7.77
CA ARG A 106 -5.71 3.15 -9.04
C ARG A 106 -6.67 3.47 -10.19
N ALA A 107 -7.97 3.38 -9.94
CA ALA A 107 -8.99 3.74 -10.93
C ALA A 107 -8.91 5.24 -11.31
N ALA A 108 -8.78 6.13 -10.32
CA ALA A 108 -8.65 7.57 -10.57
C ALA A 108 -7.37 7.93 -11.35
N ILE A 109 -6.25 7.25 -11.05
CA ILE A 109 -5.00 7.42 -11.81
C ILE A 109 -5.19 6.96 -13.26
N ALA A 110 -5.80 5.79 -13.48
CA ALA A 110 -6.02 5.28 -14.82
C ALA A 110 -6.92 6.21 -15.66
N GLU A 111 -8.00 6.74 -15.06
CA GLU A 111 -8.87 7.72 -15.70
C GLU A 111 -8.12 9.01 -16.06
N GLY A 112 -7.30 9.53 -15.13
CA GLY A 112 -6.47 10.71 -15.38
C GLY A 112 -5.43 10.50 -16.47
N GLN A 113 -4.82 9.31 -16.55
CA GLN A 113 -3.88 8.96 -17.61
C GLN A 113 -4.55 8.94 -18.99
N VAL A 114 -5.73 8.33 -19.10
CA VAL A 114 -6.50 8.31 -20.35
C VAL A 114 -6.86 9.72 -20.81
N ALA A 115 -7.28 10.59 -19.88
CA ALA A 115 -7.58 11.99 -20.20
C ALA A 115 -6.34 12.74 -20.70
N ILE A 116 -5.21 12.61 -20.02
CA ILE A 116 -3.94 13.25 -20.41
C ILE A 116 -3.45 12.75 -21.77
N ASP A 117 -3.53 11.44 -22.03
CA ASP A 117 -3.11 10.85 -23.31
C ASP A 117 -3.99 11.34 -24.46
N SER A 118 -5.30 11.50 -24.22
CA SER A 118 -6.23 12.07 -25.20
C SER A 118 -5.89 13.54 -25.48
N GLU A 119 -5.71 14.35 -24.45
CA GLU A 119 -5.34 15.76 -24.61
C GLU A 119 -3.97 15.91 -25.32
N LEU A 120 -3.00 15.06 -24.99
CA LEU A 120 -1.70 15.06 -25.65
C LEU A 120 -1.83 14.74 -27.14
N SER A 121 -2.60 13.71 -27.50
CA SER A 121 -2.85 13.34 -28.90
C SER A 121 -3.52 14.48 -29.68
N ASP A 122 -4.48 15.16 -29.06
CA ASP A 122 -5.15 16.32 -29.65
C ASP A 122 -4.18 17.49 -29.87
N GLU A 123 -3.35 17.81 -28.88
CA GLU A 123 -2.37 18.88 -28.98
C GLU A 123 -1.24 18.55 -29.98
N GLU A 124 -0.80 17.30 -30.06
CA GLU A 124 0.15 16.84 -31.08
C GLU A 124 -0.42 16.96 -32.50
N THR A 125 -1.70 16.64 -32.66
CA THR A 125 -2.41 16.82 -33.94
C THR A 125 -2.47 18.28 -34.32
N LYS A 126 -2.96 19.16 -33.43
CA LYS A 126 -3.02 20.62 -33.65
C LYS A 126 -1.64 21.20 -33.98
N ARG A 127 -0.61 20.74 -33.28
CA ARG A 127 0.78 21.13 -33.53
C ARG A 127 1.24 20.71 -34.92
N SER A 128 0.96 19.47 -35.33
CA SER A 128 1.32 18.98 -36.66
C SER A 128 0.61 19.75 -37.76
N GLU A 129 -0.68 20.05 -37.58
CA GLU A 129 -1.46 20.85 -38.52
C GLU A 129 -0.90 22.28 -38.64
N ALA A 130 -0.57 22.92 -37.50
CA ALA A 130 0.03 24.25 -37.49
C ALA A 130 1.43 24.28 -38.16
N ALA A 131 2.19 23.19 -38.07
CA ALA A 131 3.52 23.08 -38.65
C ALA A 131 3.52 22.68 -40.14
N ALA A 132 2.42 22.13 -40.67
CA ALA A 132 2.37 21.55 -42.01
C ALA A 132 2.70 22.54 -43.15
N GLY A 133 2.48 23.83 -42.94
CA GLY A 133 2.79 24.90 -43.91
C GLY A 133 4.15 25.56 -43.72
N LEU A 134 4.94 25.18 -42.71
CA LEU A 134 6.21 25.84 -42.40
C LEU A 134 7.36 25.29 -43.25
N PRO A 135 8.32 26.15 -43.66
CA PRO A 135 9.52 25.71 -44.38
C PRO A 135 10.31 24.65 -43.59
N PRO A 136 10.81 23.57 -44.23
CA PRO A 136 11.53 22.48 -43.55
C PRO A 136 12.74 22.95 -42.72
N ASP A 137 13.48 23.95 -43.21
CA ASP A 137 14.65 24.50 -42.51
C ASP A 137 14.25 25.21 -41.20
N LEU A 138 13.11 25.90 -41.21
CA LEU A 138 12.57 26.58 -40.03
C LEU A 138 12.09 25.57 -38.99
N THR A 139 11.36 24.54 -39.43
CA THR A 139 10.92 23.45 -38.55
C THR A 139 12.11 22.73 -37.94
N SER A 140 13.15 22.45 -38.72
CA SER A 140 14.39 21.80 -38.24
C SER A 140 15.13 22.66 -37.20
N LEU A 141 15.22 23.98 -37.42
CA LEU A 141 15.78 24.91 -36.44
C LEU A 141 14.96 24.91 -35.15
N TYR A 142 13.63 25.00 -35.28
CA TYR A 142 12.72 25.03 -34.14
C TYR A 142 12.85 23.75 -33.29
N GLU A 143 12.81 22.56 -33.88
CA GLU A 143 12.91 21.30 -33.13
C GLU A 143 14.26 21.16 -32.41
N ARG A 144 15.35 21.56 -33.06
CA ARG A 144 16.68 21.56 -32.43
C ARG A 144 16.72 22.47 -31.20
N LEU A 145 16.21 23.69 -31.33
CA LEU A 145 16.15 24.63 -30.21
C LEU A 145 15.17 24.16 -29.13
N ARG A 146 14.05 23.51 -29.51
CA ARG A 146 13.03 22.99 -28.59
C ARG A 146 13.63 21.93 -27.68
N ALA A 147 14.40 21.00 -28.23
CA ALA A 147 15.11 19.98 -27.47
C ALA A 147 16.16 20.57 -26.51
N GLN A 148 16.88 21.62 -26.93
CA GLN A 148 17.90 22.29 -26.12
C GLN A 148 17.33 23.15 -24.99
N HIS A 149 16.07 23.60 -25.14
CA HIS A 149 15.47 24.62 -24.28
C HIS A 149 14.18 24.16 -23.58
N GLY A 150 14.05 22.85 -23.34
CA GLY A 150 12.97 22.30 -22.52
C GLY A 150 11.57 22.56 -23.09
N GLY A 151 11.42 22.52 -24.41
CA GLY A 151 10.12 22.71 -25.07
C GLY A 151 9.89 24.09 -25.67
N VAL A 152 10.74 25.09 -25.37
CA VAL A 152 10.54 26.49 -25.81
C VAL A 152 11.64 26.92 -26.79
N ALA A 153 11.39 26.79 -28.09
CA ALA A 153 12.33 27.17 -29.15
C ALA A 153 12.20 28.62 -29.64
N ALA A 154 11.01 29.21 -29.51
CA ALA A 154 10.69 30.55 -29.94
C ALA A 154 10.10 31.35 -28.77
N ALA A 155 10.42 32.63 -28.68
CA ALA A 155 9.93 33.51 -27.63
C ALA A 155 9.62 34.92 -28.17
N PRO A 156 8.63 35.62 -27.61
CA PRO A 156 8.30 36.97 -28.06
C PRO A 156 9.35 37.98 -27.61
N LEU A 157 9.66 38.94 -28.49
CA LEU A 157 10.46 40.12 -28.18
C LEU A 157 9.53 41.23 -27.64
N ILE A 158 9.52 41.45 -26.33
CA ILE A 158 8.65 42.44 -25.68
C ILE A 158 9.50 43.43 -24.90
N GLY A 159 9.32 44.73 -25.16
CA GLY A 159 10.04 45.79 -24.44
C GLY A 159 11.57 45.70 -24.57
N GLY A 160 12.08 45.17 -25.70
CA GLY A 160 13.51 44.96 -25.91
C GLY A 160 14.10 43.77 -25.13
N ARG A 161 13.26 42.86 -24.62
CA ARG A 161 13.68 41.68 -23.86
C ARG A 161 13.27 40.40 -24.59
N CYS A 162 14.15 39.41 -24.62
CA CYS A 162 13.79 38.05 -25.02
C CYS A 162 12.99 37.40 -23.89
N ASN A 163 11.73 37.03 -24.12
CA ASN A 163 10.90 36.37 -23.08
C ASN A 163 11.18 34.86 -22.95
N GLY A 164 12.24 34.36 -23.59
CA GLY A 164 12.72 32.99 -23.42
C GLY A 164 13.84 32.87 -22.39
N CYS A 165 14.86 33.74 -22.47
CA CYS A 165 15.94 33.82 -21.47
C CYS A 165 15.78 34.99 -20.48
N TYR A 166 14.76 35.82 -20.67
CA TYR A 166 14.47 37.01 -19.86
C TYR A 166 15.59 38.06 -19.85
N LEU A 167 16.57 38.00 -20.73
CA LEU A 167 17.61 39.03 -20.84
C LEU A 167 17.19 40.18 -21.75
N ALA A 168 17.55 41.40 -21.34
CA ALA A 168 17.38 42.60 -22.15
C ALA A 168 18.42 42.60 -23.27
N LEU A 169 17.98 42.90 -24.49
CA LEU A 169 18.85 43.07 -25.63
C LEU A 169 19.36 44.52 -25.65
N PRO A 170 20.61 44.76 -26.10
CA PRO A 170 21.11 46.12 -26.33
C PRO A 170 20.17 46.91 -27.25
N ALA A 171 20.01 48.21 -27.01
CA ALA A 171 19.11 49.05 -27.81
C ALA A 171 19.45 49.03 -29.31
N THR A 172 20.75 49.00 -29.65
CA THR A 172 21.23 48.88 -31.04
C THR A 172 20.80 47.58 -31.70
N GLU A 173 20.77 46.48 -30.96
CA GLU A 173 20.35 45.17 -31.44
C GLU A 173 18.83 45.12 -31.63
N VAL A 174 18.08 45.68 -30.69
CA VAL A 174 16.62 45.83 -30.83
C VAL A 174 16.27 46.67 -32.08
N ASP A 175 17.00 47.77 -32.33
CA ASP A 175 16.79 48.62 -33.50
C ASP A 175 17.18 47.91 -34.81
N ARG A 176 18.23 47.09 -34.81
CA ARG A 176 18.60 46.22 -35.94
C ARG A 176 17.45 45.25 -36.25
N ILE A 177 16.99 44.50 -35.26
CA ILE A 177 15.90 43.52 -35.38
C ILE A 177 14.60 44.14 -35.91
N LYS A 178 14.29 45.38 -35.52
CA LYS A 178 13.11 46.12 -36.02
C LYS A 178 13.22 46.55 -37.49
N ARG A 179 14.43 46.68 -38.02
CA ARG A 179 14.67 47.06 -39.43
C ARG A 179 14.75 45.87 -40.36
N GLU A 180 14.88 44.66 -39.82
CA GLU A 180 14.84 43.43 -40.61
C GLU A 180 13.47 43.25 -41.29
N PRO A 181 13.42 42.70 -42.52
CA PRO A 181 12.18 42.40 -43.22
C PRO A 181 11.18 41.60 -42.36
N PRO A 182 9.85 41.72 -42.54
CA PRO A 182 8.86 41.00 -41.74
C PRO A 182 9.00 39.46 -41.76
N ASP A 183 9.48 38.92 -42.88
CA ASP A 183 9.73 37.50 -43.11
C ASP A 183 11.12 37.03 -42.67
N ALA A 184 12.00 37.95 -42.26
CA ALA A 184 13.34 37.61 -41.78
C ALA A 184 13.29 36.83 -40.46
N LEU A 185 14.06 35.74 -40.41
CA LEU A 185 14.23 34.93 -39.22
C LEU A 185 15.29 35.54 -38.30
N VAL A 186 14.89 35.92 -37.09
CA VAL A 186 15.76 36.54 -36.09
C VAL A 186 15.89 35.64 -34.87
N THR A 187 17.10 35.53 -34.32
CA THR A 187 17.39 34.77 -33.10
C THR A 187 17.95 35.67 -32.01
N CYS A 188 17.80 35.27 -30.75
CA CYS A 188 18.40 35.97 -29.62
C CYS A 188 19.91 35.65 -29.51
N ASP A 189 20.77 36.67 -29.52
CA ASP A 189 22.23 36.50 -29.39
C ASP A 189 22.68 35.84 -28.07
N GLN A 190 21.83 35.88 -27.04
CA GLN A 190 22.17 35.34 -25.72
C GLN A 190 21.79 33.87 -25.56
N CYS A 191 20.68 33.44 -26.16
CA CYS A 191 20.16 32.08 -25.93
C CYS A 191 19.81 31.32 -27.21
N GLY A 192 20.00 31.90 -28.40
CA GLY A 192 19.77 31.24 -29.68
C GLY A 192 18.30 31.00 -30.07
N ARG A 193 17.33 31.23 -29.16
CA ARG A 193 15.90 31.09 -29.46
C ARG A 193 15.45 32.02 -30.59
N ILE A 194 14.49 31.57 -31.38
CA ILE A 194 13.82 32.38 -32.41
C ILE A 194 13.04 33.50 -31.71
N LEU A 195 13.21 34.75 -32.16
CA LEU A 195 12.49 35.90 -31.63
C LEU A 195 11.25 36.18 -32.49
N VAL A 196 10.08 36.05 -31.89
CA VAL A 196 8.80 36.43 -32.52
C VAL A 196 8.59 37.92 -32.31
N ARG A 197 8.54 38.66 -33.41
CA ARG A 197 8.29 40.10 -33.45
C ARG A 197 6.78 40.36 -33.53
N PRO A 198 6.25 41.37 -32.82
CA PRO A 198 4.85 41.77 -32.95
C PRO A 198 4.54 42.37 -34.33
#